data_AF-A0A077LL69-F1
#
_entry.id   AF-A0A077LL69-F1
#
_cell.length_a   1.000
_cell.length_b   1.000
_cell.length_c   1.000
_cell.angle_alpha   90.00
_cell.angle_beta   90.00
_cell.angle_gamma   90.00
#
_symmetry.space_group_name_H-M   'P 1'
#
loop_
_entity.id
_entity.type
_entity.pdbx_description
1 polymer ?
#
loop_
_entity_poly.entity_id
_entity_poly.type
_entity_poly.pdbx_seq_one_letter_code
_entity_poly.pdbx_strand_id
1 'polypeptide(L)'
;MTLHDLRERLSAEELFLWKAYDRESPISDRRGDVQAAIVAAAAFQAQGAKVVAADLMPEWHVTIDMPGDTETDQGESAFKTFLKSASETS
;
A
#
# COMPACT_ATOMS: atom_id res chain seq x y z
N MET A 1 -4.94 -11.36 18.34
CA MET A 1 -4.48 -12.13 17.17
C MET A 1 -3.03 -11.74 16.92
N THR A 2 -2.11 -12.69 17.04
CA THR A 2 -0.67 -12.40 16.87
C THR A 2 -0.23 -12.68 15.43
N LEU A 3 0.91 -12.13 15.00
CA LEU A 3 1.48 -12.42 13.67
C LEU A 3 1.74 -13.94 13.50
N HIS A 4 2.06 -14.63 14.60
CA HIS A 4 2.24 -16.07 14.62
C HIS A 4 0.94 -16.84 14.32
N ASP A 5 -0.18 -16.46 14.96
CA ASP A 5 -1.50 -17.05 14.66
C ASP A 5 -1.93 -16.82 13.21
N LEU A 6 -1.57 -15.65 12.66
CA LEU A 6 -1.86 -15.30 11.27
C LEU A 6 -1.07 -16.20 10.32
N ARG A 7 0.23 -16.41 10.56
CA ARG A 7 1.09 -17.23 9.71
C ARG A 7 0.64 -18.70 9.65
N GLU A 8 0.09 -19.24 10.72
CA GLU A 8 -0.34 -20.65 10.76
C GLU A 8 -1.73 -20.89 10.16
N ARG A 9 -2.60 -19.86 10.17
CA ARG A 9 -4.00 -19.99 9.75
C ARG A 9 -4.31 -19.41 8.38
N LEU A 10 -3.46 -18.52 7.88
CA LEU A 10 -3.72 -17.75 6.69
C LEU A 10 -3.15 -18.50 5.47
N SER A 11 -4.03 -18.86 4.54
CA SER A 11 -3.64 -19.51 3.29
C SER A 11 -2.83 -18.55 2.41
N ALA A 12 -2.11 -19.10 1.42
CA ALA A 12 -1.32 -18.28 0.50
C ALA A 12 -2.20 -17.26 -0.27
N GLU A 13 -3.42 -17.65 -0.64
CA GLU A 13 -4.38 -16.77 -1.32
C GLU A 13 -4.83 -15.61 -0.42
N GLU A 14 -5.20 -15.90 0.82
CA GLU A 14 -5.54 -14.88 1.81
C GLU A 14 -4.34 -13.95 2.10
N LEU A 15 -3.11 -14.47 2.02
CA LEU A 15 -1.89 -13.66 2.20
C LEU A 15 -1.71 -12.69 1.05
N PHE A 16 -2.00 -13.12 -0.17
CA PHE A 16 -1.97 -12.24 -1.35
C PHE A 16 -3.07 -11.17 -1.30
N LEU A 17 -4.28 -11.54 -0.87
CA LEU A 17 -5.37 -10.58 -0.66
C LEU A 17 -5.03 -9.57 0.44
N TRP A 18 -4.46 -10.02 1.55
CA TRP A 18 -4.03 -9.14 2.63
C TRP A 18 -2.90 -8.20 2.18
N LYS A 19 -1.94 -8.69 1.38
CA LYS A 19 -0.91 -7.86 0.75
C LYS A 19 -1.47 -6.82 -0.22
N ALA A 20 -2.53 -7.16 -0.97
CA ALA A 20 -3.21 -6.20 -1.85
C ALA A 20 -3.95 -5.13 -1.02
N TYR A 21 -4.63 -5.54 0.04
CA TYR A 21 -5.32 -4.63 0.95
C TYR A 21 -4.35 -3.71 1.71
N ASP A 22 -3.23 -4.23 2.22
CA ASP A 22 -2.18 -3.47 2.91
C ASP A 22 -1.45 -2.49 1.97
N ARG A 23 -1.50 -2.72 0.65
CA ARG A 23 -1.04 -1.72 -0.33
C ARG A 23 -1.98 -0.53 -0.45
N GLU A 24 -3.28 -0.73 -0.29
CA GLU A 24 -4.26 0.34 -0.39
C GLU A 24 -4.31 1.19 0.89
N SER A 25 -4.25 0.53 2.03
CA SER A 25 -4.08 1.22 3.30
C SER A 25 -3.11 0.37 4.08
N PRO A 26 -1.81 0.72 4.09
CA PRO A 26 -0.91 0.11 5.05
C PRO A 26 -1.57 0.27 6.43
N ILE A 27 -1.35 -0.68 7.33
CA ILE A 27 -1.97 -0.74 8.68
C ILE A 27 -1.71 0.51 9.56
N SER A 28 -1.28 1.64 8.98
CA SER A 28 -1.44 2.93 9.60
C SER A 28 -2.93 3.21 9.90
N ASP A 29 -3.25 3.26 11.18
CA ASP A 29 -4.51 3.85 11.66
C ASP A 29 -4.55 5.28 11.12
N ARG A 30 -5.61 5.66 10.39
CA ARG A 30 -5.79 7.03 9.88
C ARG A 30 -5.61 8.08 10.98
N ARG A 31 -5.93 7.75 12.23
CA ARG A 31 -5.66 8.65 13.37
C ARG A 31 -4.17 8.84 13.66
N GLY A 32 -3.38 7.77 13.51
CA GLY A 32 -1.92 7.79 13.61
C GLY A 32 -1.29 8.68 12.54
N ASP A 33 -1.80 8.63 11.31
CA ASP A 33 -1.35 9.50 10.21
C ASP A 33 -1.60 10.97 10.51
N VAL A 34 -2.82 11.29 10.97
CA VAL A 34 -3.17 12.66 11.36
C VAL A 34 -2.26 13.17 12.49
N GLN A 35 -1.99 12.33 13.48
CA GLN A 35 -1.09 12.69 14.58
C GLN A 35 0.35 12.92 14.08
N ALA A 36 0.86 12.04 13.24
CA ALA A 36 2.20 12.18 12.65
C ALA A 36 2.31 13.47 11.83
N ALA A 37 1.30 13.77 11.02
CA ALA A 37 1.24 14.99 10.22
C ALA A 37 1.20 16.26 11.10
N ILE A 38 0.44 16.25 12.20
CA ILE A 38 0.42 17.36 13.17
C ILE A 38 1.80 17.56 13.81
N VAL A 39 2.46 16.49 14.23
CA VAL A 39 3.80 16.56 14.84
C VAL A 39 4.83 17.11 13.84
N ALA A 40 4.80 16.64 12.60
CA ALA A 40 5.67 17.13 11.54
C ALA A 40 5.41 18.63 11.26
N ALA A 41 4.15 19.03 11.15
CA ALA A 41 3.77 20.43 10.92
C ALA A 41 4.29 21.33 12.05
N ALA A 42 4.13 20.92 13.31
CA ALA A 42 4.64 21.67 14.45
C ALA A 42 6.18 21.81 14.40
N ALA A 43 6.91 20.76 14.01
CA ALA A 43 8.37 20.81 13.88
C ALA A 43 8.84 21.76 12.77
N PHE A 44 8.12 21.83 11.64
CA PHE A 44 8.40 22.76 10.56
C PHE A 44 8.00 24.20 10.91
N GLN A 45 6.86 24.38 11.57
CA GLN A 45 6.41 25.69 12.06
C GLN A 45 7.37 26.29 13.09
N ALA A 46 7.95 25.45 13.96
CA ALA A 46 8.99 25.88 14.89
C ALA A 46 10.25 26.42 14.19
N GLN A 47 10.49 26.02 12.93
CA GLN A 47 11.57 26.52 12.08
C GLN A 47 11.15 27.72 11.21
N GLY A 48 9.92 28.22 11.39
CA GLY A 48 9.38 29.37 10.67
C GLY A 48 8.69 29.03 9.35
N ALA A 49 8.51 27.75 9.01
CA ALA A 49 7.79 27.34 7.81
C ALA A 49 6.26 27.48 8.00
N LYS A 50 5.55 27.93 6.95
CA LYS A 50 4.09 28.07 6.95
C LYS A 50 3.42 26.84 6.33
N VAL A 51 3.56 25.69 6.99
CA VAL A 51 2.92 24.43 6.56
C VAL A 51 1.72 24.12 7.45
N VAL A 52 0.66 23.54 6.89
CA VAL A 52 -0.44 22.97 7.67
C VAL A 52 -0.34 21.45 7.72
N ALA A 53 -0.93 20.82 8.74
CA ALA A 53 -0.86 19.36 8.89
C ALA A 53 -1.42 18.61 7.68
N ALA A 54 -2.41 19.17 6.99
CA ALA A 54 -2.96 18.59 5.76
C ALA A 54 -1.90 18.45 4.65
N ASP A 55 -0.90 19.35 4.58
CA ASP A 55 0.18 19.31 3.58
C ASP A 55 1.19 18.19 3.85
N LEU A 56 1.16 17.63 5.06
CA LEU A 56 2.10 16.60 5.53
C LEU A 56 1.41 15.27 5.80
N MET A 57 0.18 15.11 5.30
CA MET A 57 -0.49 13.82 5.32
C MET A 57 0.28 12.83 4.45
N PRO A 58 0.53 11.61 4.95
CA PRO A 58 1.19 10.58 4.17
C PRO A 58 0.28 10.13 3.01
N GLU A 59 0.79 10.24 1.79
CA GLU A 59 0.17 9.70 0.59
C GLU A 59 0.63 8.25 0.42
N TRP A 60 -0.13 7.32 0.98
CA TRP A 60 0.20 5.89 0.92
C TRP A 60 0.07 5.30 -0.49
N HIS A 61 -0.74 5.93 -1.34
CA HIS A 61 -0.79 5.65 -2.76
C HIS A 61 0.00 6.71 -3.51
N VAL A 62 1.16 6.33 -4.02
CA VAL A 62 1.80 7.15 -5.03
C VAL A 62 1.05 6.92 -6.33
N THR A 63 0.07 7.77 -6.64
CA THR A 63 -0.29 8.03 -8.03
C THR A 63 0.88 8.82 -8.61
N ILE A 64 1.97 8.11 -8.91
CA ILE A 64 2.95 8.68 -9.82
C ILE A 64 2.17 8.81 -11.12
N ASP A 65 1.93 10.04 -11.59
CA ASP A 65 1.64 10.30 -13.00
C ASP A 65 2.88 9.88 -13.82
N MET A 66 3.17 8.58 -13.82
CA MET A 66 4.06 7.97 -14.79
C MET A 66 3.31 8.03 -16.12
N PRO A 67 3.99 8.35 -17.23
CA PRO A 67 3.40 8.17 -18.54
C PRO A 67 3.19 6.66 -18.76
N GLY A 68 1.98 6.19 -18.45
CA GLY A 68 1.49 4.84 -18.74
C GLY A 68 1.47 3.90 -17.54
N ASP A 69 0.26 3.45 -17.20
CA ASP A 69 -0.06 2.27 -16.39
C ASP A 69 0.44 0.95 -17.04
N THR A 70 1.69 0.90 -17.54
CA THR A 70 2.17 -0.23 -18.34
C THR A 70 2.71 -1.39 -17.51
N GLU A 71 3.18 -1.16 -16.27
CA GLU A 71 3.82 -2.20 -15.46
C GLU A 71 2.80 -3.07 -14.69
N THR A 72 1.73 -2.46 -14.17
CA THR A 72 0.63 -3.19 -13.50
C THR A 72 -0.11 -4.09 -14.49
N ASP A 73 -0.41 -3.57 -15.69
CA ASP A 73 -1.03 -4.33 -16.79
C ASP A 73 -0.12 -5.44 -17.34
N GLN A 74 1.20 -5.23 -17.36
CA GLN A 74 2.17 -6.27 -17.73
C GLN A 74 2.19 -7.41 -16.71
N GLY A 75 2.16 -7.08 -15.41
CA GLY A 75 2.11 -8.09 -14.35
C GLY A 75 0.85 -8.97 -14.45
N GLU A 76 -0.30 -8.36 -14.68
CA GLU A 76 -1.57 -9.08 -14.85
C GLU A 76 -1.62 -9.94 -16.10
N SER A 77 -1.10 -9.44 -17.23
CA SER A 77 -1.10 -10.17 -18.50
C SER A 77 -0.12 -11.35 -18.50
N ALA A 78 1.05 -11.20 -17.88
CA ALA A 78 2.00 -12.28 -17.67
C ALA A 78 1.40 -13.40 -16.78
N PHE A 79 0.71 -13.01 -15.70
CA PHE A 79 0.05 -13.97 -14.81
C PHE A 79 -1.13 -14.70 -15.48
N LYS A 80 -1.98 -13.97 -16.24
CA LYS A 80 -3.07 -14.57 -17.03
C LYS A 80 -2.55 -15.56 -18.08
N THR A 81 -1.42 -15.25 -18.71
CA THR A 81 -0.76 -16.14 -19.68
C THR A 81 -0.25 -17.41 -19.00
N PHE A 82 0.37 -17.28 -17.82
CA PHE A 82 0.82 -18.43 -17.02
C PHE A 82 -0.35 -19.36 -16.64
N LEU A 83 -1.46 -18.82 -16.12
CA LEU A 83 -2.64 -19.61 -15.77
C LEU A 83 -3.22 -20.36 -16.97
N LYS A 84 -3.27 -19.70 -18.13
CA LYS A 84 -3.73 -20.35 -19.36
C LYS A 84 -2.81 -21.50 -19.77
N SER A 85 -1.50 -21.29 -19.75
CA SER A 85 -0.53 -22.35 -20.07
C SER A 85 -0.58 -23.53 -19.10
N ALA A 86 -0.83 -23.28 -17.81
CA ALA A 86 -0.98 -24.33 -16.81
C ALA A 86 -2.27 -25.15 -17.01
N SER A 87 -3.34 -24.52 -17.50
CA SER A 87 -4.61 -25.19 -17.82
C SER A 87 -4.56 -26.05 -19.08
N GLU A 88 -3.65 -25.76 -20.02
CA GLU A 88 -3.46 -26.50 -21.27
C GLU A 88 -2.56 -27.74 -21.09
N THR A 89 -1.79 -27.80 -20.00
CA THR A 89 -0.90 -28.94 -19.66
C THR A 89 -1.54 -30.01 -18.77
N SER A 90 -2.86 -29.97 -18.53
CA SER A 90 -3.60 -30.97 -17.77
C SER A 90 -4.64 -31.71 -18.59
#